data_AF-A0A948XEJ0-F1
#
_entry.id   AF-A0A948XEJ0-F1
#
_cell.length_a   1.000
_cell.length_b   1.000
_cell.length_c   1.000
_cell.angle_alpha   90.00
_cell.angle_beta   90.00
_cell.angle_gamma   90.00
#
_symmetry.space_group_name_H-M   'P 1'
#
loop_
_entity.id
_entity.type
_entity.pdbx_description
1 polymer ?
#
loop_
_entity_poly.entity_id
_entity_poly.type
_entity_poly.pdbx_seq_one_letter_code
_entity_poly.pdbx_strand_id
1 'polypeptide(L)'
;MLLPHGTVVALIDGQNFALFRNAGNEAEPELAELAVPKLDAHNHSAAGHHSRSANHADSQVAEDAHAIAATEWLNSQVLGHKLEHLVVIAPPRTLGEMRRHYHKELERIMLSELAKDLSGRKGPEILEALRGK
;
A
#
# COMPACT_ATOMS: atom_id res chain seq x y z
N MET A 1 9.56 -14.25 -9.02
CA MET A 1 8.95 -14.70 -7.74
C MET A 1 7.65 -15.46 -8.01
N LEU A 2 7.37 -16.54 -7.29
CA LEU A 2 6.05 -17.20 -7.29
C LEU A 2 5.13 -16.41 -6.34
N LEU A 3 3.94 -16.03 -6.78
CA LEU A 3 2.93 -15.38 -5.92
C LEU A 3 1.89 -16.43 -5.54
N PRO A 4 1.80 -16.85 -4.27
CA PRO A 4 0.73 -17.75 -3.81
C PRO A 4 -0.64 -17.24 -4.23
N HIS A 5 -1.54 -18.16 -4.58
CA HIS A 5 -2.95 -17.81 -4.79
C HIS A 5 -3.51 -17.13 -3.54
N GLY A 6 -4.29 -16.09 -3.73
CA GLY A 6 -4.87 -15.29 -2.65
C GLY A 6 -3.94 -14.24 -2.04
N THR A 7 -2.68 -14.15 -2.49
CA THR A 7 -1.74 -13.08 -2.06
C THR A 7 -2.31 -11.71 -2.37
N VAL A 8 -2.27 -10.82 -1.39
CA VAL A 8 -2.68 -9.43 -1.57
C VAL A 8 -1.46 -8.57 -1.85
N VAL A 9 -1.55 -7.76 -2.90
CA VAL A 9 -0.56 -6.76 -3.29
C VAL A 9 -1.13 -5.40 -2.97
N ALA A 10 -0.51 -4.72 -2.02
CA ALA A 10 -0.84 -3.36 -1.63
C ALA A 10 0.08 -2.38 -2.34
N LEU A 11 -0.52 -1.49 -3.13
CA LEU A 11 0.17 -0.41 -3.79
C LEU A 11 -0.16 0.89 -3.07
N ILE A 12 0.85 1.47 -2.43
CA ILE A 12 0.73 2.72 -1.67
C ILE A 12 1.64 3.74 -2.34
N ASP A 13 1.08 4.90 -2.62
CA ASP A 13 1.80 6.09 -3.05
C ASP A 13 1.37 7.27 -2.16
N GLY A 14 2.04 8.42 -2.27
CA GLY A 14 1.77 9.60 -1.45
C GLY A 14 0.29 10.06 -1.43
N GLN A 15 -0.50 9.73 -2.45
CA GLN A 15 -1.92 10.09 -2.49
C GLN A 15 -2.85 8.95 -2.91
N ASN A 16 -2.30 7.78 -3.25
CA ASN A 16 -3.09 6.69 -3.80
C ASN A 16 -2.89 5.42 -2.97
N PHE A 17 -3.97 4.67 -2.80
CA PHE A 17 -3.94 3.35 -2.22
C PHE A 17 -4.77 2.43 -3.10
N ALA A 18 -4.17 1.34 -3.57
CA ALA A 18 -4.84 0.31 -4.34
C ALA A 18 -4.46 -1.06 -3.80
N LEU A 19 -5.41 -1.99 -3.84
CA LEU A 19 -5.17 -3.38 -3.50
C LEU A 19 -5.49 -4.26 -4.69
N PHE A 20 -4.66 -5.27 -4.85
CA PHE A 20 -4.88 -6.34 -5.79
C PHE A 20 -4.80 -7.66 -5.03
N ARG A 21 -5.58 -8.63 -5.46
CA ARG A 21 -5.47 -10.00 -4.97
C ARG A 21 -5.09 -10.91 -6.12
N ASN A 22 -4.14 -11.79 -5.89
CA ASN A 22 -3.86 -12.87 -6.82
C ASN A 22 -5.05 -13.84 -6.85
N ALA A 23 -5.86 -13.75 -7.90
CA ALA A 23 -6.93 -14.69 -8.21
C ALA A 23 -6.44 -15.84 -9.10
N GLY A 24 -5.24 -15.71 -9.68
CA GLY A 24 -4.57 -16.74 -10.48
C GLY A 24 -3.79 -17.74 -9.62
N ASN A 25 -3.00 -18.59 -10.29
CA ASN A 25 -2.19 -19.60 -9.63
C ASN A 25 -0.74 -19.12 -9.41
N GLU A 26 0.10 -19.94 -8.78
CA GLU A 26 1.49 -19.56 -8.45
C GLU A 26 2.39 -19.33 -9.67
N ALA A 27 2.14 -20.06 -10.78
CA ALA A 27 2.91 -19.95 -12.02
C ALA A 27 2.37 -18.84 -12.93
N GLU A 28 1.05 -18.64 -12.92
CA GLU A 28 0.29 -17.67 -13.70
C GLU A 28 -0.57 -16.82 -12.76
N PRO A 29 0.05 -15.87 -12.04
CA PRO A 29 -0.69 -14.99 -11.16
C PRO A 29 -1.56 -14.03 -11.97
N GLU A 30 -2.77 -13.78 -11.48
CA GLU A 30 -3.72 -12.84 -12.06
C GLU A 30 -4.16 -11.86 -10.96
N LEU A 31 -3.87 -10.58 -11.14
CA LEU A 31 -4.20 -9.55 -10.15
C LEU A 31 -5.59 -9.00 -10.39
N ALA A 32 -6.53 -9.39 -9.53
CA ALA A 32 -7.86 -8.81 -9.46
C ALA A 32 -7.84 -7.59 -8.51
N GLU A 33 -8.36 -6.45 -8.96
CA GLU A 33 -8.46 -5.24 -8.15
C GLU A 33 -9.48 -5.44 -7.01
N LEU A 34 -9.10 -5.06 -5.80
CA LEU A 34 -9.96 -5.09 -4.63
C LEU A 34 -10.43 -3.67 -4.30
N ALA A 35 -11.71 -3.56 -3.96
CA ALA A 35 -12.26 -2.32 -3.45
C ALA A 35 -11.61 -1.98 -2.10
N VAL A 36 -10.88 -0.87 -2.07
CA VAL A 36 -10.37 -0.28 -0.84
C VAL A 36 -11.26 0.85 -0.37
N PRO A 37 -11.44 1.03 0.95
CA PRO A 37 -12.01 2.26 1.43
C PRO A 37 -11.10 3.43 1.06
N LYS A 38 -11.69 4.60 0.79
CA LYS A 38 -10.90 5.82 0.71
C LYS A 38 -10.29 6.05 2.09
N LEU A 39 -8.96 6.08 2.13
CA LEU A 39 -8.22 6.45 3.32
C LEU A 39 -8.35 7.96 3.46
N ASP A 40 -9.27 8.42 4.30
CA ASP A 40 -9.37 9.84 4.63
C ASP A 40 -8.17 10.20 5.53
N ALA A 41 -7.13 10.80 4.94
CA ALA A 41 -5.99 11.37 5.67
C ALA A 41 -6.35 12.58 6.57
N HIS A 42 -7.64 12.79 6.86
CA HIS A 42 -8.20 14.06 7.36
C HIS A 42 -8.31 14.20 8.88
N ASN A 43 -7.78 13.28 9.69
CA ASN A 43 -7.96 13.33 11.15
C ASN A 43 -6.79 13.89 11.96
N HIS A 44 -5.95 14.75 11.37
CA HIS A 44 -5.15 15.70 12.14
C HIS A 44 -5.65 17.13 11.86
N SER A 45 -6.78 17.47 12.48
CA SER A 45 -7.33 18.83 12.46
C SER A 45 -6.45 19.78 13.28
N ALA A 46 -5.59 20.54 12.61
CA ALA A 46 -5.30 21.90 13.06
C ALA A 46 -6.24 22.83 12.28
N ALA A 47 -7.11 23.52 13.02
CA ALA A 47 -8.12 24.41 12.48
C ALA A 47 -7.54 25.49 11.57
N GLY A 48 -8.24 25.80 10.48
CA GLY A 48 -8.23 27.13 9.89
C GLY A 48 -7.79 27.22 8.42
N HIS A 49 -8.77 27.62 7.61
CA HIS A 49 -8.65 28.42 6.39
C HIS A 49 -8.24 27.75 5.07
N HIS A 50 -9.18 27.88 4.14
CA HIS A 50 -8.96 28.16 2.73
C HIS A 50 -7.61 28.84 2.45
N SER A 51 -6.73 28.17 1.69
CA SER A 51 -5.94 28.86 0.65
C SER A 51 -5.16 27.86 -0.19
N ARG A 52 -5.30 28.03 -1.51
CA ARG A 52 -4.31 27.60 -2.50
C ARG A 52 -2.94 28.15 -2.09
N SER A 53 -1.97 27.30 -1.76
CA SER A 53 -0.56 27.62 -1.84
C SER A 53 0.26 26.33 -1.94
N ALA A 54 1.06 26.23 -2.99
CA ALA A 54 1.95 25.12 -3.27
C ALA A 54 3.16 25.15 -2.31
N ASN A 55 2.96 24.69 -1.07
CA ASN A 55 4.03 24.48 -0.11
C ASN A 55 4.36 22.98 -0.07
N HIS A 56 5.53 22.58 -0.57
CA HIS A 56 5.98 21.17 -0.54
C HIS A 56 5.96 20.54 0.86
N ALA A 57 6.08 21.33 1.92
CA ALA A 57 6.01 20.83 3.30
C ALA A 57 4.61 20.31 3.67
N ASP A 58 3.55 20.94 3.15
CA ASP A 58 2.15 20.57 3.44
C ASP A 58 1.76 19.29 2.69
N SER A 59 2.20 19.20 1.43
CA SER A 59 2.08 17.97 0.63
C SER A 59 2.79 16.80 1.28
N GLN A 60 3.99 17.02 1.83
CA GLN A 60 4.75 15.95 2.46
C GLN A 60 4.06 15.38 3.71
N VAL A 61 3.50 16.24 4.55
CA VAL A 61 2.76 15.84 5.75
C VAL A 61 1.52 15.03 5.36
N ALA A 62 0.83 15.42 4.28
CA ALA A 62 -0.31 14.67 3.77
C ALA A 62 0.08 13.29 3.22
N GLU A 63 1.21 13.19 2.52
CA GLU A 63 1.75 11.93 2.00
C GLU A 63 2.13 10.96 3.13
N ASP A 64 2.81 11.46 4.15
CA ASP A 64 3.22 10.66 5.31
C ASP A 64 1.97 10.19 6.09
N ALA A 65 0.96 11.07 6.28
CA ALA A 65 -0.31 10.72 6.91
C ALA A 65 -1.09 9.64 6.13
N HIS A 66 -1.08 9.70 4.80
CA HIS A 66 -1.72 8.69 3.95
C HIS A 66 -1.01 7.33 4.06
N ALA A 67 0.33 7.32 4.08
CA ALA A 67 1.11 6.10 4.28
C ALA A 67 0.83 5.43 5.64
N ILE A 68 0.71 6.24 6.70
CA ILE A 68 0.33 5.78 8.04
C ILE A 68 -1.08 5.19 8.01
N ALA A 69 -2.07 5.90 7.47
CA ALA A 69 -3.44 5.43 7.37
C ALA A 69 -3.56 4.12 6.58
N ALA A 70 -2.81 3.97 5.48
CA ALA A 70 -2.76 2.73 4.70
C ALA A 70 -2.17 1.58 5.53
N THR A 71 -1.11 1.86 6.29
CA THR A 71 -0.46 0.88 7.15
C THR A 71 -1.39 0.42 8.28
N GLU A 72 -2.08 1.35 8.94
CA GLU A 72 -3.06 1.03 9.98
C GLU A 72 -4.22 0.20 9.43
N TRP A 73 -4.71 0.55 8.24
CA TRP A 73 -5.74 -0.23 7.57
C TRP A 73 -5.25 -1.66 7.28
N LEU A 74 -4.05 -1.83 6.73
CA LEU A 74 -3.46 -3.15 6.47
C LEU A 74 -3.32 -3.93 7.78
N ASN A 75 -2.76 -3.34 8.82
CA ASN A 75 -2.67 -3.94 10.15
C ASN A 75 -4.03 -4.46 10.63
N SER A 76 -5.09 -3.66 10.49
CA SER A 76 -6.45 -4.06 10.87
C SER A 76 -6.96 -5.28 10.09
N GLN A 77 -6.65 -5.39 8.79
CA GLN A 77 -7.05 -6.54 7.98
C GLN A 77 -6.29 -7.80 8.37
N VAL A 78 -5.00 -7.69 8.69
CA VAL A 78 -4.19 -8.82 9.17
C VAL A 78 -4.68 -9.30 10.53
N LEU A 79 -4.94 -8.37 11.46
CA LEU A 79 -5.49 -8.70 12.78
C LEU A 79 -6.89 -9.32 12.69
N GLY A 80 -7.66 -8.96 11.67
CA GLY A 80 -8.93 -9.61 11.33
C GLY A 80 -8.79 -10.98 10.66
N HIS A 81 -7.57 -11.52 10.51
CA HIS A 81 -7.27 -12.76 9.80
C HIS A 81 -7.79 -12.82 8.35
N LYS A 82 -7.90 -11.66 7.69
CA LYS A 82 -8.38 -11.56 6.30
C LYS A 82 -7.27 -11.64 5.27
N LEU A 83 -6.02 -11.48 5.70
CA LEU A 83 -4.83 -11.49 4.88
C LEU A 83 -3.87 -12.57 5.39
N GLU A 84 -3.49 -13.47 4.50
CA GLU A 84 -2.52 -14.55 4.80
C GLU A 84 -1.14 -14.26 4.20
N HIS A 85 -1.11 -13.57 3.07
CA HIS A 85 0.10 -13.24 2.33
C HIS A 85 -0.01 -11.82 1.80
N LEU A 86 0.98 -10.97 2.11
CA LEU A 86 1.00 -9.57 1.72
C LEU A 86 2.28 -9.22 0.98
N VAL A 87 2.15 -8.43 -0.09
CA VAL A 87 3.26 -7.76 -0.77
C VAL A 87 2.98 -6.26 -0.76
N VAL A 88 3.91 -5.45 -0.28
CA VAL A 88 3.78 -3.99 -0.29
C VAL A 88 4.67 -3.39 -1.36
N ILE A 89 4.10 -2.51 -2.18
CA ILE A 89 4.81 -1.76 -3.21
C ILE A 89 4.58 -0.28 -2.94
N ALA A 90 5.66 0.45 -2.67
CA ALA A 90 5.61 1.88 -2.46
C ALA A 90 6.97 2.55 -2.75
N PRO A 91 7.01 3.88 -2.93
CA PRO A 91 8.26 4.61 -3.01
C PRO A 91 9.17 4.35 -1.78
N PRO A 92 10.51 4.39 -1.93
CA PRO A 92 11.44 4.08 -0.84
C PRO A 92 11.19 4.90 0.45
N ARG A 93 10.79 6.17 0.29
CA ARG A 93 10.44 7.05 1.40
C ARG A 93 9.19 6.58 2.12
N THR A 94 8.10 6.36 1.39
CA THR A 94 6.83 5.85 1.90
C THR A 94 7.00 4.54 2.64
N LEU A 95 7.75 3.58 2.08
CA LEU A 95 8.10 2.33 2.79
C LEU A 95 8.83 2.59 4.11
N GLY A 96 9.75 3.57 4.12
CA GLY A 96 10.46 3.96 5.33
C GLY A 96 9.52 4.42 6.45
N GLU A 97 8.50 5.20 6.11
CA GLU A 97 7.47 5.62 7.06
C GLU A 97 6.57 4.45 7.45
N MET A 98 6.05 3.68 6.49
CA MET A 98 5.17 2.53 6.75
C MET A 98 5.80 1.51 7.71
N ARG A 99 7.09 1.18 7.52
CA ARG A 99 7.83 0.23 8.37
C ARG A 99 7.85 0.60 9.85
N ARG A 100 7.75 1.88 10.20
CA ARG A 100 7.69 2.34 11.60
C ARG A 100 6.35 2.00 12.27
N HIS A 101 5.31 1.77 11.47
CA HIS A 101 3.95 1.53 11.91
C HIS A 101 3.48 0.10 11.64
N TYR A 102 4.35 -0.79 11.16
CA TYR A 102 4.01 -2.18 10.95
C TYR A 102 3.68 -2.87 12.27
N HIS A 103 2.57 -3.60 12.29
CA HIS A 103 2.27 -4.52 13.36
C HIS A 103 3.04 -5.83 13.13
N LYS A 104 3.44 -6.50 14.22
CA LYS A 104 4.20 -7.77 14.16
C LYS A 104 3.52 -8.84 13.29
N GLU A 105 2.20 -8.91 13.35
CA GLU A 105 1.42 -9.83 12.51
C GLU A 105 1.47 -9.47 11.02
N LEU A 106 1.50 -8.19 10.68
CA LEU A 106 1.66 -7.74 9.30
C LEU A 106 3.04 -8.09 8.76
N GLU A 107 4.09 -7.89 9.56
CA GLU A 107 5.45 -8.34 9.22
C GLU A 107 5.52 -9.86 9.04
N ARG A 108 4.78 -10.63 9.84
CA ARG A 108 4.75 -12.09 9.78
C ARG A 108 4.18 -12.63 8.47
N ILE A 109 3.19 -11.97 7.89
CA ILE A 109 2.57 -12.36 6.61
C ILE A 109 3.21 -11.67 5.39
N MET A 110 4.15 -10.76 5.62
CA MET A 110 4.81 -9.99 4.56
C MET A 110 5.73 -10.91 3.75
N LEU A 111 5.35 -11.20 2.51
CA LEU A 111 6.17 -11.97 1.60
C LEU A 111 7.31 -11.12 1.02
N SER A 112 7.03 -9.86 0.69
CA SER A 112 8.03 -8.98 0.09
C SER A 112 7.61 -7.52 0.12
N GLU A 113 8.60 -6.63 0.16
CA GLU A 113 8.42 -5.20 -0.06
C GLU A 113 9.19 -4.77 -1.31
N LEU A 114 8.54 -4.03 -2.22
CA LEU A 114 9.16 -3.48 -3.42
C LEU A 114 9.23 -1.95 -3.31
N ALA A 115 10.45 -1.42 -3.20
CA ALA A 115 10.72 0.01 -3.14
C ALA A 115 10.68 0.63 -4.55
N LYS A 116 9.48 0.69 -5.13
CA LYS A 116 9.25 1.18 -6.48
C LYS A 116 7.93 1.94 -6.54
N ASP A 117 7.93 3.05 -7.25
CA ASP A 117 6.69 3.75 -7.59
C ASP A 117 6.05 3.07 -8.80
N LEU A 118 4.89 2.44 -8.56
CA LEU A 118 4.03 1.85 -9.58
C LEU A 118 2.63 2.47 -9.57
N SER A 119 2.49 3.70 -9.05
CA SER A 119 1.23 4.44 -9.05
C SER A 119 0.54 4.43 -10.43
N GLY A 120 -0.76 4.14 -10.44
CA GLY A 120 -1.57 4.11 -11.67
C GLY A 120 -1.30 2.95 -12.63
N ARG A 121 -0.39 2.02 -12.30
CA ARG A 121 -0.12 0.83 -13.11
C ARG A 121 -1.21 -0.21 -12.97
N LYS A 122 -1.41 -1.00 -14.03
CA LYS A 122 -2.39 -2.09 -14.04
C LYS A 122 -1.79 -3.39 -13.49
N GLY A 123 -2.66 -4.32 -13.11
CA GLY A 123 -2.26 -5.65 -12.63
C GLY A 123 -1.11 -6.32 -13.40
N PRO A 124 -1.14 -6.38 -14.75
CA PRO A 124 -0.05 -6.98 -15.53
C PRO A 124 1.32 -6.28 -15.33
N GLU A 125 1.36 -4.95 -15.28
CA GLU A 125 2.60 -4.19 -15.10
C GLU A 125 3.17 -4.37 -13.70
N ILE A 126 2.30 -4.50 -12.69
CA ILE A 126 2.68 -4.81 -11.31
C ILE A 126 3.29 -6.21 -11.24
N LEU A 127 2.70 -7.20 -11.92
CA LEU A 127 3.24 -8.55 -11.99
C LEU A 127 4.62 -8.60 -12.65
N GLU A 128 4.83 -7.85 -13.73
CA GLU A 128 6.14 -7.75 -14.37
C GLU A 128 7.18 -7.16 -13.42
N ALA A 129 6.82 -6.11 -12.68
CA ALA A 129 7.72 -5.51 -11.70
C ALA A 129 8.07 -6.47 -10.54
N LEU A 130 7.15 -7.36 -10.15
CA LEU A 130 7.39 -8.41 -9.15
C LEU A 130 8.18 -9.61 -9.70
N ARG A 131 8.13 -9.87 -11.01
CA ARG A 131 8.91 -10.92 -11.67
C ARG A 131 10.38 -10.53 -11.86
N GLY A 132 10.64 -9.25 -12.15
CA GLY A 132 11.99 -8.72 -12.40
C GLY A 132 12.80 -8.36 -11.15
N LYS A 133 12.33 -8.76 -9.96
CA LYS A 133 12.98 -8.52 -8.67
C LYS A 133 13.95 -9.65 -8.31
#